data_AF-A0AA40HX20-F1
#
_entry.id   AF-A0AA40HX20-F1
#
_cell.length_a   1.000
_cell.length_b   1.000
_cell.length_c   1.000
_cell.angle_alpha   90.00
_cell.angle_beta   90.00
_cell.angle_gamma   90.00
#
_symmetry.space_group_name_H-M   'P 1'
#
loop_
_entity.id
_entity.type
_entity.pdbx_description
1 polymer ?
#
loop_
_entity_poly.entity_id
_entity_poly.type
_entity_poly.pdbx_seq_one_letter_code
_entity_poly.pdbx_strand_id
1 'polypeptide(L)'
;MALQKTLSLLLLLLLTLLGLGLVQPSYGQSMYQRFLRQHVDPTVTGGDIKYCNLMMQRRRMTQFHCKQFNTFIHEDIWNIRSICSTTNIRCKNGKMNCHEDPQVILVTEMSSSLKVLGALLLLLFPFCGLHVHSENLSWREFMKQHHLSTSWEFNEYRCNDLMRGKEAPKDRNYHIFIYTFWHKIEHVCIRNWRDRYRNVYIWAQYPFKVIKCYRRNNKKGYKEHRSYSYIEFHCGTNGFVDSIEDIRLLEVISNL
;
A
#
# COMPACT_ATOMS: atom_id res chain seq x y z
N MET A 1 33.98 10.42 -59.82
CA MET A 1 33.81 9.38 -58.76
C MET A 1 34.16 9.85 -57.35
N ALA A 2 35.19 10.68 -57.13
CA ALA A 2 35.56 11.16 -55.79
C ALA A 2 34.53 12.14 -55.16
N LEU A 3 34.01 13.09 -55.94
CA LEU A 3 33.07 14.12 -55.46
C LEU A 3 31.71 13.56 -54.99
N GLN A 4 31.23 12.49 -55.64
CA GLN A 4 29.98 11.82 -55.27
C GLN A 4 30.14 11.00 -53.98
N LYS A 5 31.33 10.42 -53.76
CA LYS A 5 31.66 9.73 -52.51
C LYS A 5 31.79 10.71 -51.34
N THR A 6 32.39 11.88 -51.56
CA THR A 6 32.51 12.90 -50.50
C THR A 6 31.16 13.51 -50.14
N LEU A 7 30.29 13.81 -51.11
CA LEU A 7 28.92 14.26 -50.83
C LEU A 7 28.10 13.19 -50.09
N SER A 8 28.24 11.92 -50.47
CA SER A 8 27.54 10.81 -49.80
C SER A 8 28.00 10.63 -48.35
N LEU A 9 29.31 10.75 -48.07
CA LEU A 9 29.85 10.72 -46.71
C LEU A 9 29.38 11.92 -45.88
N LEU A 10 29.35 13.11 -46.48
CA LEU A 10 28.94 14.33 -45.78
C LEU A 10 27.44 14.30 -45.44
N LEU A 11 26.61 13.76 -46.34
CA LEU A 11 25.19 13.54 -46.10
C LEU A 11 24.96 12.50 -45.00
N LEU A 12 25.70 11.40 -44.99
CA LEU A 12 25.64 10.40 -43.92
C LEU A 12 26.03 11.00 -42.57
N LEU A 13 27.10 11.78 -42.52
CA LEU A 13 27.54 12.47 -41.31
C LEU A 13 26.46 13.43 -40.80
N LEU A 14 25.85 14.21 -41.69
CA LEU A 14 24.78 15.15 -41.33
C LEU A 14 23.55 14.42 -40.76
N LEU A 15 23.16 13.29 -41.37
CA LEU A 15 22.06 12.45 -40.90
C LEU A 15 22.37 11.82 -39.54
N THR A 16 23.61 11.38 -39.30
CA THR A 16 24.02 10.85 -37.98
C THR A 16 23.99 11.93 -36.90
N LEU A 17 24.46 13.15 -37.18
CA LEU A 17 24.43 14.28 -36.26
C LEU A 17 22.99 14.73 -35.96
N LEU A 18 22.10 14.75 -36.96
CA LEU A 18 20.68 15.01 -36.75
C LEU A 18 20.02 13.92 -35.88
N GLY A 19 20.38 12.64 -36.10
CA GLY A 19 19.88 11.52 -35.30
C GLY A 19 20.33 11.60 -33.83
N LEU A 20 21.59 11.96 -33.57
CA LEU A 20 22.14 12.15 -32.23
C LEU A 20 21.56 13.38 -31.51
N GLY A 21 21.23 14.46 -32.24
CA GLY A 21 20.60 15.66 -31.68
C GLY A 21 19.12 15.51 -31.33
N LEU A 22 18.42 14.55 -31.95
CA LEU A 22 17.00 14.26 -31.70
C LEU A 22 16.78 13.18 -30.61
N VAL A 23 17.81 12.43 -30.25
CA VAL A 23 17.76 11.50 -29.12
C VAL A 23 18.05 12.32 -27.85
N GLN A 24 16.99 12.87 -27.24
CA GLN A 24 17.08 13.25 -25.84
C GLN A 24 17.52 12.02 -25.05
N PRO A 25 18.62 12.07 -24.27
CA PRO A 25 18.88 11.03 -23.31
C PRO A 25 17.70 11.04 -22.35
N SER A 26 16.88 9.99 -22.43
CA SER A 26 15.89 9.66 -21.40
C SER A 26 16.69 9.33 -20.14
N TYR A 27 17.14 10.36 -19.44
CA TYR A 27 17.70 10.22 -18.11
C TYR A 27 16.55 9.74 -17.22
N GLY A 28 16.44 8.42 -17.11
CA GLY A 28 15.46 7.78 -16.25
C GLY A 28 15.56 8.32 -14.83
N GLN A 29 14.42 8.48 -14.17
CA GLN A 29 14.33 8.96 -12.79
C GLN A 29 15.20 8.09 -11.85
N SER A 30 16.08 8.70 -11.04
CA SER A 30 16.88 7.94 -10.06
C SER A 30 16.01 7.31 -8.97
N MET A 31 16.50 6.27 -8.30
CA MET A 31 15.76 5.63 -7.20
C MET A 31 15.39 6.62 -6.09
N TYR A 32 16.32 7.54 -5.76
CA TYR A 32 16.10 8.59 -4.76
C TYR A 32 15.03 9.60 -5.21
N GLN A 33 15.10 10.06 -6.46
CA GLN A 33 14.08 10.96 -7.01
C GLN A 33 12.70 10.29 -7.06
N ARG A 34 12.66 8.98 -7.37
CA ARG A 34 11.43 8.19 -7.36
C ARG A 34 10.87 8.08 -5.94
N PHE A 35 11.72 7.86 -4.95
CA PHE A 35 11.34 7.86 -3.54
C PHE A 35 10.72 9.21 -3.14
N LEU A 36 11.41 10.33 -3.38
CA LEU A 36 10.88 11.67 -3.05
C LEU A 36 9.52 11.92 -3.71
N ARG A 37 9.40 11.60 -5.01
CA ARG A 37 8.13 11.75 -5.74
C ARG A 37 7.01 10.90 -5.15
N GLN A 38 7.28 9.64 -4.82
CA GLN A 38 6.23 8.72 -4.37
C GLN A 38 5.91 8.81 -2.88
N HIS A 39 6.84 9.26 -2.06
CA HIS A 39 6.76 9.06 -0.61
C HIS A 39 6.99 10.31 0.23
N VAL A 40 7.37 11.45 -0.33
CA VAL A 40 7.68 12.64 0.47
C VAL A 40 6.79 13.82 0.09
N ASP A 41 6.13 14.42 1.07
CA ASP A 41 5.39 15.67 0.92
C ASP A 41 5.52 16.54 2.19
N PRO A 42 6.55 17.40 2.25
CA PRO A 42 6.84 18.20 3.44
C PRO A 42 5.88 19.38 3.62
N THR A 43 4.98 19.62 2.65
CA THR A 43 4.16 20.84 2.61
C THR A 43 2.90 20.79 3.47
N VAL A 44 2.55 19.62 3.97
CA VAL A 44 1.37 19.37 4.79
C VAL A 44 1.75 18.43 5.94
N THR A 45 1.00 18.43 7.02
CA THR A 45 1.25 17.60 8.22
C THR A 45 0.37 16.34 8.27
N GLY A 46 -0.49 16.13 7.27
CA GLY A 46 -1.41 15.01 7.18
C GLY A 46 -2.27 15.09 5.92
N GLY A 47 -3.18 14.14 5.75
CA GLY A 47 -3.98 14.06 4.52
C GLY A 47 -5.27 13.29 4.69
N ASP A 48 -6.38 13.92 4.28
CA ASP A 48 -7.67 13.28 4.13
C ASP A 48 -7.72 12.45 2.81
N ILE A 49 -8.87 11.83 2.52
CA ILE A 49 -9.03 11.10 1.24
C ILE A 49 -8.85 12.02 0.02
N LYS A 50 -9.27 13.29 0.09
CA LYS A 50 -9.16 14.21 -1.04
C LYS A 50 -7.69 14.46 -1.36
N TYR A 51 -6.89 14.71 -0.33
CA TYR A 51 -5.44 14.77 -0.42
C TYR A 51 -4.87 13.48 -1.03
N CYS A 52 -5.25 12.31 -0.50
CA CYS A 52 -4.74 11.02 -1.00
C CYS A 52 -5.02 10.85 -2.50
N ASN A 53 -6.26 11.06 -2.93
CA ASN A 53 -6.65 10.94 -4.33
C ASN A 53 -5.89 11.91 -5.24
N LEU A 54 -5.79 13.16 -4.81
CA LEU A 54 -5.07 14.21 -5.54
C LEU A 54 -3.58 13.87 -5.69
N MET A 55 -2.95 13.40 -4.61
CA MET A 55 -1.53 13.13 -4.58
C MET A 55 -1.17 11.87 -5.35
N MET A 56 -1.99 10.82 -5.32
CA MET A 56 -1.78 9.64 -6.18
C MET A 56 -1.75 10.02 -7.66
N GLN A 57 -2.64 10.93 -8.08
CA GLN A 57 -2.68 11.43 -9.45
C GLN A 57 -1.49 12.34 -9.77
N ARG A 58 -1.27 13.39 -8.97
CA ARG A 58 -0.17 14.37 -9.16
C ARG A 58 1.19 13.71 -9.17
N ARG A 59 1.39 12.71 -8.32
CA ARG A 59 2.65 11.96 -8.23
C ARG A 59 2.73 10.85 -9.26
N ARG A 60 1.82 10.75 -10.24
CA ARG A 60 1.86 9.75 -11.34
C ARG A 60 1.89 8.31 -10.82
N MET A 61 1.15 8.03 -9.76
CA MET A 61 0.98 6.68 -9.20
C MET A 61 -0.34 6.03 -9.63
N THR A 62 -1.10 6.71 -10.49
CA THR A 62 -2.30 6.19 -11.17
C THR A 62 -2.11 6.10 -12.68
N GLN A 63 -0.92 6.40 -13.19
CA GLN A 63 -0.61 6.35 -14.62
C GLN A 63 -0.18 4.93 -14.99
N PHE A 64 -0.81 4.33 -16.00
CA PHE A 64 -0.62 2.95 -16.50
C PHE A 64 -1.00 1.84 -15.50
N HIS A 65 -0.55 1.94 -14.26
CA HIS A 65 -0.86 1.03 -13.15
C HIS A 65 -1.24 1.84 -11.92
N CYS A 66 -2.37 1.52 -11.26
CA CYS A 66 -2.69 2.11 -9.97
C CYS A 66 -1.84 1.47 -8.88
N LYS A 67 -0.97 2.24 -8.22
CA LYS A 67 -0.34 1.78 -6.98
C LYS A 67 -1.44 1.63 -5.91
N GLN A 68 -1.59 0.43 -5.36
CA GLN A 68 -2.69 0.15 -4.43
C GLN A 68 -2.46 0.80 -3.07
N PHE A 69 -1.26 0.62 -2.53
CA PHE A 69 -0.88 1.20 -1.24
C PHE A 69 0.25 2.18 -1.45
N ASN A 70 0.14 3.33 -0.80
CA ASN A 70 1.23 4.28 -0.72
C ASN A 70 1.22 4.97 0.63
N THR A 71 2.36 5.56 0.96
CA THR A 71 2.60 6.24 2.22
C THR A 71 3.33 7.54 1.89
N PHE A 72 2.77 8.68 2.28
CA PHE A 72 3.47 9.98 2.23
C PHE A 72 4.02 10.34 3.61
N ILE A 73 5.28 10.70 3.63
CA ILE A 73 6.04 11.19 4.76
C ILE A 73 5.96 12.71 4.72
N HIS A 74 5.46 13.28 5.81
CA HIS A 74 5.26 14.71 5.99
C HIS A 74 6.39 15.34 6.81
N GLU A 75 7.62 15.06 6.38
CA GLU A 75 8.84 15.50 7.04
C GLU A 75 9.77 16.20 6.07
N ASP A 76 10.61 17.08 6.62
CA ASP A 76 11.66 17.73 5.86
C ASP A 76 12.70 16.71 5.35
N ILE A 77 13.30 17.01 4.20
CA ILE A 77 14.25 16.13 3.53
C ILE A 77 15.50 15.89 4.39
N TRP A 78 15.93 16.86 5.19
CA TRP A 78 17.07 16.72 6.10
C TRP A 78 16.76 15.71 7.22
N ASN A 79 15.56 15.78 7.80
CA ASN A 79 15.10 14.80 8.78
C ASN A 79 15.02 13.40 8.15
N ILE A 80 14.44 13.26 6.96
CA ILE A 80 14.37 11.97 6.27
C ILE A 80 15.77 11.40 5.99
N ARG A 81 16.73 12.25 5.63
CA ARG A 81 18.12 11.83 5.40
C ARG A 81 18.85 11.44 6.68
N SER A 82 18.56 12.09 7.81
CA SER A 82 19.20 11.77 9.08
C SER A 82 18.87 10.35 9.53
N ILE A 83 17.70 9.82 9.15
CA ILE A 83 17.30 8.43 9.39
C ILE A 83 18.33 7.44 8.81
N CYS A 84 18.93 7.73 7.64
CA CYS A 84 19.97 6.87 7.05
C CYS A 84 21.26 6.79 7.89
N SER A 85 21.38 7.60 8.94
CA SER A 85 22.51 7.58 9.88
C SER A 85 22.17 6.82 11.18
N THR A 86 20.94 6.34 11.35
CA THR A 86 20.56 5.50 12.49
C THR A 86 21.06 4.07 12.30
N THR A 87 20.96 3.26 13.34
CA THR A 87 21.42 1.87 13.34
C THR A 87 20.83 1.09 12.17
N ASN A 88 21.70 0.41 11.41
CA ASN A 88 21.28 -0.49 10.34
C ASN A 88 20.39 -1.60 10.91
N ILE A 89 19.18 -1.66 10.40
CA ILE A 89 18.25 -2.76 10.59
C ILE A 89 18.15 -3.58 9.30
N ARG A 90 17.65 -4.80 9.46
CA ARG A 90 17.47 -5.71 8.35
C ARG A 90 16.25 -5.31 7.52
N CYS A 91 16.46 -5.05 6.24
CA CYS A 91 15.41 -4.83 5.26
C CYS A 91 14.56 -6.09 5.03
N LYS A 92 13.34 -5.89 4.48
CA LYS A 92 12.47 -6.97 3.98
C LYS A 92 13.17 -7.90 2.98
N ASN A 93 14.01 -7.35 2.11
CA ASN A 93 14.78 -8.12 1.13
C ASN A 93 16.08 -8.73 1.71
N GLY A 94 16.30 -8.62 3.02
CA GLY A 94 17.37 -9.29 3.75
C GLY A 94 18.67 -8.53 3.85
N LYS A 95 18.78 -7.42 3.11
CA LYS A 95 19.93 -6.52 3.17
C LYS A 95 19.97 -5.79 4.51
N MET A 96 21.17 -5.46 4.98
CA MET A 96 21.42 -4.75 6.24
C MET A 96 21.64 -3.25 6.00
N ASN A 97 20.70 -2.60 5.32
CA ASN A 97 20.79 -1.19 4.93
C ASN A 97 19.43 -0.46 5.06
N CYS A 98 18.56 -0.95 5.94
CA CYS A 98 17.33 -0.27 6.31
C CYS A 98 17.55 0.44 7.64
N HIS A 99 16.69 1.41 7.91
CA HIS A 99 16.79 2.27 9.08
C HIS A 99 15.39 2.49 9.63
N GLU A 100 15.30 2.71 10.93
CA GLU A 100 14.06 3.02 11.63
C GLU A 100 14.26 4.30 12.43
N ASP A 101 13.22 5.11 12.47
CA ASP A 101 13.13 6.28 13.33
C ASP A 101 11.84 6.17 14.16
N PRO A 102 11.95 6.07 15.50
CA PRO A 102 10.79 6.02 16.39
C PRO A 102 9.91 7.28 16.33
N GLN A 103 10.40 8.39 15.77
CA GLN A 103 9.77 9.71 15.82
C GLN A 103 9.08 10.15 14.52
N VAL A 104 9.11 9.36 13.43
CA VAL A 104 8.36 9.69 12.20
C VAL A 104 6.87 9.43 12.42
N ILE A 105 6.19 10.42 12.98
CA ILE A 105 4.79 10.35 13.41
C ILE A 105 3.84 10.90 12.34
N LEU A 106 4.34 11.74 11.42
CA LEU A 106 3.52 12.43 10.42
C LEU A 106 3.54 11.69 9.07
N VAL A 107 2.67 10.70 8.97
CA VAL A 107 2.56 9.84 7.79
C VAL A 107 1.11 9.68 7.37
N THR A 108 0.83 9.91 6.08
CA THR A 108 -0.47 9.62 5.47
C THR A 108 -0.40 8.32 4.69
N GLU A 109 -1.17 7.31 5.11
CA GLU A 109 -1.41 6.10 4.33
C GLU A 109 -2.59 6.25 3.39
N MET A 110 -2.47 5.65 2.21
CA MET A 110 -3.55 5.55 1.24
C MET A 110 -3.66 4.16 0.67
N SER A 111 -4.91 3.75 0.53
CA SER A 111 -5.32 2.57 -0.21
C SER A 111 -6.20 3.00 -1.38
N SER A 112 -5.93 2.47 -2.58
CA SER A 112 -6.77 2.71 -3.75
C SER A 112 -8.08 1.92 -3.60
N SER A 113 -9.20 2.63 -3.43
CA SER A 113 -10.52 2.01 -3.49
C SER A 113 -10.95 1.81 -4.95
N LEU A 114 -11.12 0.56 -5.40
CA LEU A 114 -11.78 0.28 -6.67
C LEU A 114 -13.23 0.77 -6.57
N LYS A 115 -13.57 1.89 -7.21
CA LYS A 115 -14.96 2.24 -7.49
C LYS A 115 -15.38 1.44 -8.72
N VAL A 116 -16.18 0.39 -8.51
CA VAL A 116 -16.90 -0.29 -9.60
C VAL A 116 -18.02 0.66 -10.04
N LEU A 117 -17.70 1.57 -10.95
CA LEU A 117 -18.73 2.26 -11.73
C LEU A 117 -19.14 1.29 -12.84
N GLY A 118 -20.45 1.03 -12.91
CA GLY A 118 -21.07 0.07 -13.83
C GLY A 118 -20.55 0.19 -15.25
N ALA A 119 -20.57 -0.96 -15.94
CA ALA A 119 -19.90 -1.32 -17.18
C ALA A 119 -20.17 -0.45 -18.44
N LEU A 120 -20.65 0.79 -18.33
CA LEU A 120 -21.04 1.61 -19.48
C LEU A 120 -20.08 2.76 -19.85
N LEU A 121 -19.04 3.04 -19.05
CA LEU A 121 -18.09 4.13 -19.35
C LEU A 121 -16.70 3.59 -19.79
N LEU A 122 -16.70 2.57 -20.64
CA LEU A 122 -15.50 1.83 -21.04
C LEU A 122 -14.59 2.52 -22.08
N LEU A 123 -14.87 3.75 -22.52
CA LEU A 123 -14.22 4.29 -23.72
C LEU A 123 -13.34 5.54 -23.56
N LEU A 124 -13.22 6.16 -22.38
CA LEU A 124 -12.44 7.42 -22.26
C LEU A 124 -11.51 7.57 -21.04
N PHE A 125 -11.38 6.55 -20.19
CA PHE A 125 -10.37 6.58 -19.12
C PHE A 125 -9.26 5.58 -19.44
N PRO A 126 -7.97 5.96 -19.34
CA PRO A 126 -6.90 4.98 -19.34
C PRO A 126 -7.18 4.06 -18.15
N PHE A 127 -7.57 2.82 -18.44
CA PHE A 127 -8.03 1.85 -17.46
C PHE A 127 -6.92 1.52 -16.47
N CYS A 128 -6.86 2.32 -15.41
CA CYS A 128 -6.21 1.97 -14.16
C CYS A 128 -6.79 0.64 -13.60
N GLY A 129 -7.94 0.18 -14.12
CA GLY A 129 -8.62 -1.06 -13.76
C GLY A 129 -8.19 -2.36 -14.45
N LEU A 130 -7.35 -2.37 -15.49
CA LEU A 130 -7.08 -3.61 -16.26
C LEU A 130 -5.67 -4.19 -16.10
N HIS A 131 -4.76 -3.51 -15.41
CA HIS A 131 -3.40 -4.04 -15.25
C HIS A 131 -2.79 -3.52 -13.96
N VAL A 132 -3.07 -4.13 -12.81
CA VAL A 132 -2.27 -3.90 -11.59
C VAL A 132 -2.04 -5.25 -10.94
N HIS A 133 -1.05 -5.97 -11.47
CA HIS A 133 -0.62 -7.26 -10.95
C HIS A 133 0.42 -7.00 -9.84
N SER A 134 -0.06 -6.92 -8.59
CA SER A 134 0.76 -7.26 -7.42
C SER A 134 0.61 -8.78 -7.24
N GLU A 135 1.72 -9.51 -7.20
CA GLU A 135 1.81 -10.96 -7.44
C GLU A 135 1.13 -11.87 -6.40
N ASN A 136 0.39 -11.34 -5.41
CA ASN A 136 -0.37 -12.16 -4.45
C ASN A 136 -1.85 -11.79 -4.31
N LEU A 137 -2.69 -12.57 -4.99
CA LEU A 137 -4.15 -12.47 -4.95
C LEU A 137 -4.72 -12.64 -3.53
N SER A 138 -4.16 -13.55 -2.72
CA SER A 138 -4.65 -13.84 -1.37
C SER A 138 -4.43 -12.67 -0.40
N TRP A 139 -3.23 -12.09 -0.39
CA TRP A 139 -2.92 -10.88 0.38
C TRP A 139 -3.86 -9.72 0.03
N ARG A 140 -4.12 -9.52 -1.27
CA ARG A 140 -5.00 -8.45 -1.73
C ARG A 140 -6.42 -8.63 -1.21
N GLU A 141 -6.97 -9.84 -1.35
CA GLU A 141 -8.34 -10.11 -0.90
C GLU A 141 -8.42 -10.00 0.63
N PHE A 142 -7.40 -10.50 1.35
CA PHE A 142 -7.28 -10.32 2.79
C PHE A 142 -7.34 -8.84 3.20
N MET A 143 -6.50 -8.00 2.61
CA MET A 143 -6.45 -6.57 2.93
C MET A 143 -7.77 -5.87 2.59
N LYS A 144 -8.38 -6.20 1.45
CA LYS A 144 -9.68 -5.65 1.05
C LYS A 144 -10.80 -6.05 2.02
N GLN A 145 -10.74 -7.26 2.58
CA GLN A 145 -11.75 -7.77 3.50
C GLN A 145 -11.57 -7.27 4.93
N HIS A 146 -10.33 -7.15 5.42
CA HIS A 146 -10.06 -7.00 6.84
C HIS A 146 -9.37 -5.69 7.23
N HIS A 147 -8.69 -4.96 6.34
CA HIS A 147 -7.93 -3.77 6.72
C HIS A 147 -8.80 -2.50 6.80
N LEU A 148 -8.59 -1.70 7.85
CA LEU A 148 -9.07 -0.32 7.96
C LEU A 148 -7.89 0.63 7.99
N SER A 149 -7.95 1.65 7.13
CA SER A 149 -6.92 2.68 7.04
C SER A 149 -6.92 3.58 8.27
N THR A 150 -5.76 4.14 8.59
CA THR A 150 -5.61 5.17 9.63
C THR A 150 -5.84 6.59 9.09
N SER A 151 -6.25 6.74 7.82
CA SER A 151 -6.60 8.04 7.23
C SER A 151 -7.94 8.60 7.72
N TRP A 152 -8.73 7.76 8.41
CA TRP A 152 -9.95 8.15 9.11
C TRP A 152 -9.77 7.89 10.59
N GLU A 153 -10.46 8.65 11.42
CA GLU A 153 -10.48 8.38 12.84
C GLU A 153 -11.15 7.02 13.10
N PHE A 154 -10.62 6.26 14.06
CA PHE A 154 -11.14 4.92 14.34
C PHE A 154 -12.66 4.93 14.62
N ASN A 155 -13.12 5.99 15.30
CA ASN A 155 -14.51 6.18 15.70
C ASN A 155 -15.41 6.63 14.55
N GLU A 156 -14.91 6.86 13.34
CA GLU A 156 -15.73 7.20 12.17
C GLU A 156 -16.22 5.94 11.44
N TYR A 157 -15.51 4.83 11.57
CA TYR A 157 -15.92 3.56 10.97
C TYR A 157 -17.22 3.03 11.59
N ARG A 158 -18.13 2.50 10.76
CA ARG A 158 -19.40 1.87 11.19
C ARG A 158 -19.58 0.53 10.50
N CYS A 159 -19.95 -0.52 11.23
CA CYS A 159 -20.17 -1.87 10.71
C CYS A 159 -21.24 -1.90 9.61
N ASN A 160 -22.30 -1.11 9.73
CA ASN A 160 -23.34 -1.04 8.69
C ASN A 160 -22.81 -0.50 7.36
N ASP A 161 -21.76 0.32 7.39
CA ASP A 161 -21.11 0.86 6.19
C ASP A 161 -20.01 -0.09 5.69
N LEU A 162 -19.20 -0.61 6.61
CA LEU A 162 -18.11 -1.54 6.31
C LEU A 162 -18.58 -2.86 5.70
N MET A 163 -19.75 -3.34 6.12
CA MET A 163 -20.35 -4.59 5.67
C MET A 163 -21.16 -4.44 4.37
N ARG A 164 -21.24 -3.25 3.76
CA ARG A 164 -21.90 -3.09 2.45
C ARG A 164 -21.12 -3.86 1.38
N GLY A 165 -21.75 -4.88 0.80
CA GLY A 165 -21.12 -5.75 -0.21
C GLY A 165 -20.07 -6.72 0.35
N LYS A 166 -20.04 -6.92 1.68
CA LYS A 166 -19.25 -7.98 2.33
C LYS A 166 -20.18 -8.91 3.08
N GLU A 167 -19.93 -10.20 3.00
CA GLU A 167 -20.62 -11.21 3.81
C GLU A 167 -19.71 -11.63 4.96
N ALA A 168 -20.29 -11.90 6.14
CA ALA A 168 -19.53 -12.54 7.21
C ALA A 168 -19.11 -13.96 6.75
N PRO A 169 -17.93 -14.45 7.18
CA PRO A 169 -17.51 -15.81 6.89
C PRO A 169 -18.59 -16.84 7.24
N LYS A 170 -18.78 -17.88 6.41
CA LYS A 170 -19.89 -18.85 6.59
C LYS A 170 -19.83 -19.60 7.91
N ASP A 171 -18.65 -19.68 8.52
CA ASP A 171 -18.32 -20.34 9.77
C ASP A 171 -18.43 -19.43 11.01
N ARG A 172 -18.59 -18.10 10.84
CA ARG A 172 -18.65 -17.13 11.94
C ARG A 172 -19.82 -16.17 11.81
N ASN A 173 -20.46 -15.84 12.94
CA ASN A 173 -21.55 -14.85 12.96
C ASN A 173 -21.04 -13.39 13.01
N TYR A 174 -19.73 -13.18 12.90
CA TYR A 174 -19.10 -11.86 12.90
C TYR A 174 -17.99 -11.74 11.86
N HIS A 175 -17.76 -10.51 11.40
CA HIS A 175 -16.61 -10.15 10.57
C HIS A 175 -15.62 -9.31 11.39
N ILE A 176 -14.31 -9.51 11.18
CA ILE A 176 -13.26 -8.76 11.87
C ILE A 176 -12.66 -7.73 10.91
N PHE A 177 -12.53 -6.50 11.39
CA PHE A 177 -11.73 -5.46 10.76
C PHE A 177 -10.56 -5.04 11.67
N ILE A 178 -9.40 -4.83 11.08
CA ILE A 178 -8.13 -4.49 11.74
C ILE A 178 -7.77 -3.06 11.39
N TYR A 179 -7.80 -2.17 12.39
CA TYR A 179 -7.39 -0.78 12.27
C TYR A 179 -5.92 -0.62 12.63
N THR A 180 -5.10 -0.43 11.61
CA THR A 180 -3.65 -0.31 11.74
C THR A 180 -3.06 0.16 10.42
N PHE A 181 -1.80 0.53 10.43
CA PHE A 181 -1.07 0.79 9.21
C PHE A 181 -0.86 -0.51 8.40
N TRP A 182 -1.05 -0.49 7.09
CA TRP A 182 -1.05 -1.73 6.26
C TRP A 182 0.27 -2.53 6.39
N HIS A 183 1.38 -1.81 6.50
CA HIS A 183 2.70 -2.41 6.66
C HIS A 183 2.79 -3.22 7.97
N LYS A 184 2.13 -2.80 9.06
CA LYS A 184 2.12 -3.57 10.33
C LYS A 184 1.54 -4.98 10.16
N ILE A 185 0.57 -5.17 9.27
CA ILE A 185 0.02 -6.51 8.94
C ILE A 185 0.99 -7.25 8.02
N GLU A 186 1.52 -6.57 7.00
CA GLU A 186 2.43 -7.17 6.02
C GLU A 186 3.69 -7.76 6.68
N HIS A 187 4.16 -7.14 7.77
CA HIS A 187 5.34 -7.57 8.51
C HIS A 187 5.10 -8.74 9.47
N VAL A 188 3.85 -9.16 9.74
CA VAL A 188 3.54 -10.24 10.70
C VAL A 188 4.22 -11.56 10.33
N CYS A 189 4.21 -11.91 9.04
CA CYS A 189 4.73 -13.19 8.55
C CYS A 189 6.27 -13.24 8.42
N ILE A 190 6.99 -12.20 8.85
CA ILE A 190 8.44 -12.07 8.67
C ILE A 190 9.13 -12.28 10.02
N ARG A 191 9.35 -13.56 10.40
CA ARG A 191 9.92 -13.88 11.72
C ARG A 191 11.42 -14.21 11.73
N ASN A 192 11.96 -14.93 10.73
CA ASN A 192 13.41 -15.15 10.52
C ASN A 192 13.72 -15.87 9.20
N TRP A 193 14.85 -15.56 8.57
CA TRP A 193 15.24 -16.04 7.23
C TRP A 193 15.47 -17.55 7.09
N ARG A 194 15.60 -18.28 8.21
CA ARG A 194 15.77 -19.74 8.22
C ARG A 194 14.47 -20.51 8.03
N ASP A 195 13.32 -19.88 8.30
CA ASP A 195 11.99 -20.51 8.16
C ASP A 195 11.23 -19.92 6.97
N ARG A 196 11.88 -19.89 5.79
CA ARG A 196 11.23 -19.39 4.58
C ARG A 196 10.02 -20.28 4.23
N TYR A 197 8.85 -19.65 4.20
CA TYR A 197 7.65 -20.09 3.47
C TYR A 197 7.00 -21.38 3.95
N ARG A 198 6.60 -21.41 5.22
CA ARG A 198 5.70 -22.44 5.73
C ARG A 198 4.30 -21.85 5.85
N ASN A 199 3.30 -22.62 5.46
CA ASN A 199 1.92 -22.42 5.90
C ASN A 199 1.94 -22.54 7.44
N VAL A 200 1.79 -21.41 8.14
CA VAL A 200 1.91 -21.34 9.59
C VAL A 200 0.91 -20.37 10.19
N TYR A 201 0.51 -20.67 11.42
CA TYR A 201 -0.31 -19.82 12.25
C TYR A 201 0.58 -19.08 13.25
N ILE A 202 0.49 -17.75 13.28
CA ILE A 202 1.34 -16.89 14.08
C ILE A 202 0.49 -15.90 14.86
N TRP A 203 0.63 -15.92 16.18
CA TRP A 203 0.15 -14.84 17.03
C TRP A 203 0.98 -13.58 16.84
N ALA A 204 0.31 -12.47 16.58
CA ALA A 204 0.94 -11.17 16.55
C ALA A 204 1.62 -10.84 17.87
N GLN A 205 2.81 -10.24 17.79
CA GLN A 205 3.59 -9.84 18.97
C GLN A 205 2.95 -8.65 19.71
N TYR A 206 2.18 -7.83 19.00
CA TYR A 206 1.51 -6.65 19.54
C TYR A 206 0.00 -6.73 19.28
N PRO A 207 -0.81 -6.21 20.22
CA PRO A 207 -2.25 -6.18 20.03
C PRO A 207 -2.63 -5.17 18.93
N PHE A 208 -3.66 -5.50 18.17
CA PHE A 208 -4.25 -4.64 17.15
C PHE A 208 -5.55 -4.01 17.64
N LYS A 209 -5.82 -2.79 17.20
CA LYS A 209 -7.14 -2.16 17.35
C LYS A 209 -8.08 -2.78 16.33
N VAL A 210 -9.21 -3.35 16.77
CA VAL A 210 -10.13 -4.11 15.91
C VAL A 210 -11.58 -3.68 16.09
N ILE A 211 -12.38 -3.86 15.03
CA ILE A 211 -13.84 -3.78 15.06
C ILE A 211 -14.41 -5.14 14.68
N LYS A 212 -15.14 -5.78 15.58
CA LYS A 212 -15.95 -6.97 15.29
C LYS A 212 -17.37 -6.57 14.96
N CYS A 213 -17.85 -6.96 13.79
CA CYS A 213 -19.19 -6.67 13.29
C CYS A 213 -20.06 -7.93 13.36
N TYR A 214 -20.93 -8.01 14.36
CA TYR A 214 -21.86 -9.12 14.56
C TYR A 214 -23.16 -8.86 13.82
N ARG A 215 -23.66 -9.84 13.07
CA ARG A 215 -24.99 -9.72 12.46
C ARG A 215 -26.06 -9.74 13.54
N ARG A 216 -26.99 -8.78 13.51
CA ARG A 216 -28.11 -8.75 14.48
C ARG A 216 -29.12 -9.87 14.20
N ASN A 217 -29.74 -10.40 15.26
CA ASN A 217 -30.72 -11.50 15.16
C ASN A 217 -31.90 -11.17 14.23
N ASN A 218 -32.38 -9.93 14.25
CA ASN A 218 -33.46 -9.46 13.39
C ASN A 218 -33.04 -9.24 11.92
N LYS A 219 -31.78 -9.56 11.56
CA LYS A 219 -31.13 -9.34 10.26
C LYS A 219 -31.14 -7.87 9.77
N LYS A 220 -31.56 -6.92 10.61
CA LYS A 220 -31.57 -5.48 10.33
C LYS A 220 -30.29 -4.84 10.88
N GLY A 221 -29.20 -5.02 10.14
CA GLY A 221 -27.90 -4.40 10.40
C GLY A 221 -26.98 -5.18 11.34
N TYR A 222 -25.95 -4.49 11.83
CA TYR A 222 -24.84 -5.06 12.58
C TYR A 222 -24.69 -4.42 13.97
N LYS A 223 -24.14 -5.17 14.93
CA LYS A 223 -23.67 -4.69 16.23
C LYS A 223 -22.14 -4.65 16.21
N GLU A 224 -21.57 -3.57 16.70
CA GLU A 224 -20.12 -3.34 16.69
C GLU A 224 -19.54 -3.63 18.07
N HIS A 225 -18.37 -4.26 18.11
CA HIS A 225 -17.55 -4.40 19.31
C HIS A 225 -16.13 -3.95 18.98
N ARG A 226 -15.63 -2.95 19.72
CA ARG A 226 -14.30 -2.37 19.53
C ARG A 226 -13.38 -2.84 20.64
N SER A 227 -12.14 -3.15 20.29
CA SER A 227 -11.19 -3.68 21.26
C SER A 227 -9.75 -3.55 20.78
N TYR A 228 -8.82 -3.58 21.72
CA TYR A 228 -7.48 -4.10 21.46
C TYR A 228 -7.49 -5.62 21.58
N SER A 229 -6.90 -6.32 20.63
CA SER A 229 -6.87 -7.78 20.62
C SER A 229 -5.59 -8.30 20.00
N TYR A 230 -5.04 -9.37 20.56
CA TYR A 230 -4.05 -10.18 19.85
C TYR A 230 -4.76 -10.97 18.76
N ILE A 231 -4.14 -11.06 17.59
CA ILE A 231 -4.70 -11.75 16.42
C ILE A 231 -3.73 -12.87 16.04
N GLU A 232 -4.26 -14.05 15.81
CA GLU A 232 -3.56 -15.15 15.15
C GLU A 232 -3.81 -15.06 13.66
N PHE A 233 -2.73 -14.87 12.91
CA PHE A 233 -2.76 -14.80 11.46
C PHE A 233 -2.28 -16.12 10.87
N HIS A 234 -2.90 -16.54 9.78
CA HIS A 234 -2.31 -17.55 8.92
C HIS A 234 -1.44 -16.86 7.87
N CYS A 235 -0.19 -17.32 7.81
CA CYS A 235 0.81 -16.90 6.84
C CYS A 235 0.90 -17.95 5.74
N GLY A 236 0.56 -17.53 4.52
CA GLY A 236 0.65 -18.37 3.35
C GLY A 236 2.10 -18.70 2.99
N THR A 237 2.27 -19.69 2.11
CA THR A 237 3.58 -20.08 1.57
C THR A 237 4.25 -18.96 0.76
N ASN A 238 3.53 -17.91 0.41
CA ASN A 238 4.05 -16.70 -0.22
C ASN A 238 4.68 -15.70 0.78
N GLY A 239 4.59 -15.98 2.09
CA GLY A 239 5.07 -15.08 3.15
C GLY A 239 4.16 -13.90 3.45
N PHE A 240 2.91 -13.92 2.99
CA PHE A 240 1.90 -12.90 3.29
C PHE A 240 0.77 -13.49 4.14
N VAL A 241 0.12 -12.62 4.91
CA VAL A 241 -1.12 -12.98 5.60
C VAL A 241 -2.22 -13.20 4.57
N ASP A 242 -3.00 -14.27 4.71
CA ASP A 242 -4.16 -14.51 3.85
C ASP A 242 -5.48 -14.73 4.63
N SER A 243 -5.41 -14.95 5.94
CA SER A 243 -6.59 -15.17 6.79
C SER A 243 -6.31 -14.91 8.27
N ILE A 244 -7.39 -14.68 9.03
CA ILE A 244 -7.38 -14.57 10.49
C ILE A 244 -7.89 -15.90 11.05
N GLU A 245 -7.07 -16.57 11.86
CA GLU A 245 -7.43 -17.83 12.49
C GLU A 245 -8.20 -17.56 13.79
N ASP A 246 -7.59 -16.85 14.74
CA ASP A 246 -8.21 -16.58 16.05
C ASP A 246 -7.88 -15.18 16.58
N ILE A 247 -8.59 -14.79 17.62
CA ILE A 247 -8.47 -13.48 18.25
C ILE A 247 -8.65 -13.56 19.77
N ARG A 248 -7.68 -13.04 20.50
CA ARG A 248 -7.70 -12.95 21.96
C ARG A 248 -7.91 -11.51 22.39
N LEU A 249 -9.05 -11.25 23.05
CA LEU A 249 -9.38 -9.95 23.61
C LEU A 249 -8.34 -9.54 24.66
N LEU A 250 -7.77 -8.34 24.50
CA LEU A 250 -6.93 -7.71 25.52
C LEU A 250 -7.75 -6.69 26.32
N GLU A 251 -8.39 -5.75 25.62
CA GLU A 251 -9.11 -4.65 26.24
C GLU A 251 -10.28 -4.21 25.36
N VAL A 252 -11.43 -3.89 25.97
CA VAL A 252 -12.59 -3.33 25.26
C VAL A 252 -12.43 -1.83 25.13
N ILE A 253 -12.63 -1.30 23.92
CA ILE A 253 -12.67 0.15 23.69
C ILE A 253 -14.11 0.60 23.84
N SER A 254 -14.43 1.12 25.03
CA SER A 254 -15.72 1.73 25.33
C SER A 254 -15.80 3.09 24.66
N ASN A 255 -16.85 3.35 23.89
CA ASN A 255 -17.19 4.72 23.52
C ASN A 255 -17.70 5.39 24.80
N LEU A 256 -16.89 6.26 25.42
CA LEU A 256 -17.43 7.29 26.32
C LEU A 256 -18.19 8.32 25.46
#